data_AF-A0A4U2DSL7-F1
#
_entry.id   AF-A0A4U2DSL7-F1
#
_cell.length_a   1.000
_cell.length_b   1.000
_cell.length_c   1.000
_cell.angle_alpha   90.00
_cell.angle_beta   90.00
_cell.angle_gamma   90.00
#
_symmetry.space_group_name_H-M   'P 1'
#
loop_
_entity.id
_entity.type
_entity.pdbx_description
1 polymer ?
#
loop_
_entity_poly.entity_id
_entity_poly.type
_entity_poly.pdbx_seq_one_letter_code
_entity_poly.pdbx_strand_id
1 'polypeptide(L)' 'MNKLLLITAAMAASMNVSAAYVVESNPTLVGDSFGFVEGPTWDVEHQRFLFSDIPNNTTYSYDLNGKLSVFDDNSGY' A
#
# COMPACT_ATOMS: atom_id res chain seq x y z
N MET A 1 43.20 -0.28 -20.89
CA MET A 1 41.84 -0.81 -20.61
C MET A 1 40.90 -0.37 -21.73
N ASN A 2 40.13 -1.29 -22.29
CA ASN A 2 39.25 -1.03 -23.44
C ASN A 2 38.10 -0.09 -23.03
N LYS A 3 37.88 1.02 -23.73
CA LYS A 3 36.85 2.04 -23.37
C LYS A 3 35.44 1.44 -23.29
N LEU A 4 35.17 0.42 -24.10
CA LEU A 4 33.91 -0.32 -24.07
C LEU A 4 33.66 -1.03 -22.74
N LEU A 5 34.73 -1.51 -22.09
CA LEU A 5 34.67 -2.20 -20.79
C LEU A 5 34.37 -1.24 -19.63
N LEU A 6 34.83 0.01 -19.72
CA LEU A 6 34.54 1.06 -18.74
C LEU A 6 33.08 1.53 -18.81
N ILE A 7 32.51 1.62 -20.02
CA ILE A 7 31.12 2.06 -20.23
C ILE A 7 30.13 1.01 -19.73
N THR A 8 30.41 -0.28 -19.95
CA THR A 8 29.55 -1.38 -19.46
C THR A 8 29.58 -1.47 -17.93
N ALA A 9 30.73 -1.28 -17.30
CA ALA A 9 30.83 -1.28 -15.83
C ALA A 9 30.07 -0.10 -15.19
N ALA A 10 30.09 1.09 -15.81
CA ALA A 10 29.38 2.25 -15.31
C ALA A 10 27.84 2.12 -15.40
N MET A 11 27.32 1.46 -16.43
CA MET A 11 25.88 1.19 -16.58
C MET A 11 25.36 0.14 -15.59
N ALA A 12 26.16 -0.87 -15.26
CA ALA A 12 25.78 -1.88 -14.26
C ALA A 12 25.74 -1.28 -12.84
N ALA A 13 26.65 -0.36 -12.52
CA ALA A 13 26.72 0.29 -11.21
C ALA A 13 25.60 1.31 -10.96
N SER A 14 24.90 1.79 -11.99
CA SER A 14 23.79 2.74 -11.86
C SER A 14 22.41 2.08 -11.73
N MET A 15 22.33 0.74 -11.83
CA MET A 15 21.10 0.01 -11.59
C MET A 15 20.84 -0.08 -10.08
N ASN A 16 20.11 0.90 -9.54
CA ASN A 16 19.53 0.84 -8.20
C ASN A 16 18.45 -0.24 -8.16
N VAL A 17 18.85 -1.50 -8.05
CA VAL A 17 17.93 -2.59 -7.74
C VAL A 17 17.59 -2.46 -6.26
N SER A 18 16.43 -1.88 -5.96
CA SER A 18 15.88 -1.94 -4.61
C SER A 18 15.56 -3.40 -4.30
N ALA A 19 16.20 -3.96 -3.29
CA ALA A 19 15.87 -5.30 -2.82
C ALA A 19 14.43 -5.29 -2.27
N ALA A 20 13.67 -6.33 -2.61
CA ALA A 20 12.39 -6.57 -1.92
C ALA A 20 12.69 -6.75 -0.42
N TYR A 21 12.08 -5.91 0.41
CA TYR A 21 12.19 -6.00 1.86
C TYR A 21 11.01 -6.83 2.39
N VAL A 22 11.30 -7.84 3.20
CA VAL A 22 10.28 -8.52 3.98
C VAL A 22 9.93 -7.62 5.15
N VAL A 23 8.68 -7.17 5.21
CA VAL A 23 8.17 -6.46 6.38
C VAL A 23 7.95 -7.48 7.50
N GLU A 24 8.98 -7.67 8.33
CA GLU A 24 8.87 -8.44 9.58
C GLU A 24 8.44 -7.51 10.71
N SER A 25 7.14 -7.33 10.87
CA SER A 25 6.56 -6.59 11.99
C SER A 25 5.36 -7.32 12.56
N ASN A 26 5.10 -7.15 13.86
CA ASN A 26 3.84 -7.59 14.44
C ASN A 26 2.70 -6.75 13.84
N PRO A 27 1.63 -7.37 13.32
CA PRO A 27 0.48 -6.62 12.83
C PRO A 27 -0.22 -5.90 13.99
N THR A 28 -0.66 -4.67 13.73
CA THR A 28 -1.50 -3.91 14.66
C THR A 28 -2.96 -4.07 14.25
N LEU A 29 -3.83 -4.37 15.21
CA LEU A 29 -5.27 -4.40 14.98
C LEU A 29 -5.80 -2.98 14.80
N VAL A 30 -6.37 -2.68 13.64
CA VAL A 30 -6.99 -1.38 13.33
C VAL A 30 -8.49 -1.37 13.66
N GLY A 31 -9.17 -2.52 13.55
CA GLY A 31 -10.57 -2.70 13.92
C GLY A 31 -11.03 -4.14 13.69
N ASP A 32 -12.05 -4.56 14.44
CA ASP A 32 -12.57 -5.94 14.46
C ASP A 32 -14.11 -6.04 14.39
N SER A 33 -14.82 -4.91 14.31
CA SER A 33 -16.29 -4.85 14.24
C SER A 33 -16.87 -4.98 12.83
N PHE A 34 -16.07 -5.35 11.83
CA PHE A 34 -16.48 -5.44 10.43
C PHE A 34 -17.22 -6.76 10.14
N GLY A 35 -18.10 -6.76 9.12
CA GLY A 35 -18.76 -7.97 8.66
C GLY A 35 -17.84 -8.82 7.79
N PHE A 36 -17.33 -8.24 6.70
CA PHE A 36 -16.34 -8.87 5.82
C PHE A 36 -15.59 -7.80 5.02
N VAL A 37 -14.30 -7.65 5.31
CA VAL A 37 -13.44 -6.66 4.66
C VAL A 37 -12.78 -7.19 3.38
N GLU A 38 -12.75 -6.38 2.33
CA GLU A 38 -12.11 -6.70 1.05
C GLU A 38 -11.62 -5.41 0.34
N GLY A 39 -10.87 -5.58 -0.74
CA GLY A 39 -10.55 -4.53 -1.70
C GLY A 39 -9.56 -3.49 -1.18
N PRO A 40 -8.51 -3.86 -0.43
CA PRO A 40 -7.56 -2.86 0.06
C PRO A 40 -6.86 -2.19 -1.13
N THR A 41 -6.94 -0.87 -1.19
CA THR A 41 -6.22 -0.06 -2.17
C THR A 41 -5.52 1.11 -1.49
N TRP A 42 -4.36 1.48 -2.02
CA TRP A 42 -3.62 2.65 -1.58
C TRP A 42 -3.94 3.83 -2.50
N ASP A 43 -4.59 4.85 -1.95
CA ASP A 43 -4.88 6.12 -2.59
C ASP A 43 -3.65 7.04 -2.45
N VAL A 44 -2.80 7.03 -3.48
CA VAL A 44 -1.54 7.79 -3.49
C VAL A 44 -1.78 9.29 -3.38
N GLU A 45 -2.84 9.82 -3.98
CA GLU A 45 -3.12 11.26 -3.99
C GLU A 45 -3.48 11.76 -2.59
N HIS A 46 -4.27 10.98 -1.84
CA HIS A 46 -4.75 11.38 -0.52
C HIS A 46 -3.99 10.72 0.64
N GLN A 47 -3.00 9.88 0.35
CA GLN A 47 -2.17 9.18 1.34
C GLN A 47 -2.99 8.39 2.38
N ARG A 48 -3.90 7.55 1.88
CA ARG A 48 -4.79 6.72 2.72
C ARG A 48 -5.01 5.34 2.12
N PHE A 49 -5.25 4.36 2.98
CA PHE A 49 -5.83 3.09 2.56
C PHE A 49 -7.34 3.23 2.44
N LEU A 50 -7.91 2.61 1.41
CA LEU A 50 -9.34 2.38 1.29
C LEU A 50 -9.62 0.88 1.30
N PHE A 51 -10.73 0.48 1.90
CA PHE A 51 -11.23 -0.90 1.88
C PHE A 51 -12.74 -0.91 2.13
N SER A 52 -13.43 -1.95 1.67
CA SER A 52 -14.88 -2.09 1.83
C SER A 52 -15.22 -3.09 2.92
N ASP A 53 -16.24 -2.78 3.72
CA ASP A 53 -16.98 -3.73 4.56
C ASP A 53 -18.29 -4.09 3.86
N ILE A 54 -18.25 -5.18 3.09
CA ILE A 54 -19.29 -5.51 2.11
C ILE A 54 -20.68 -5.70 2.76
N PRO A 55 -20.84 -6.49 3.84
CA PRO A 55 -22.15 -6.69 4.47
C PRO A 55 -22.77 -5.40 5.05
N ASN A 56 -21.95 -4.39 5.32
CA ASN A 56 -22.37 -3.13 5.91
C ASN A 56 -22.45 -1.99 4.89
N ASN A 57 -22.36 -2.27 3.58
CA ASN A 57 -22.46 -1.29 2.48
C ASN A 57 -21.57 -0.04 2.68
N THR A 58 -20.41 -0.21 3.32
CA THR A 58 -19.55 0.91 3.74
C THR A 58 -18.14 0.74 3.20
N THR A 59 -17.56 1.80 2.66
CA THR A 59 -16.13 1.93 2.35
C THR A 59 -15.47 2.80 3.42
N TYR A 60 -14.38 2.32 3.98
CA TYR A 60 -13.59 3.02 4.98
C TYR A 60 -12.30 3.59 4.39
N SER A 61 -11.80 4.65 5.02
CA SER A 61 -10.45 5.17 4.84
C SER A 61 -9.63 5.04 6.11
N TYR A 62 -8.34 4.73 5.97
CA TYR A 62 -7.36 4.72 7.07
C TYR A 62 -6.13 5.55 6.68
N ASP A 63 -5.89 6.64 7.40
CA ASP A 63 -4.80 7.58 7.09
C ASP A 63 -3.47 7.24 7.78
N LEU A 64 -2.41 7.97 7.41
CA LEU A 64 -1.06 7.82 7.97
C LEU A 64 -0.95 8.15 9.47
N ASN A 65 -1.93 8.86 10.04
CA ASN A 65 -1.98 9.16 11.47
C ASN A 65 -2.72 8.08 12.26
N GLY A 66 -3.19 7.02 11.59
CA GLY A 66 -3.94 5.94 12.19
C GLY A 66 -5.43 6.26 12.38
N LYS A 67 -5.98 7.26 11.68
CA LYS A 67 -7.40 7.60 11.76
C LYS A 67 -8.21 6.73 10.80
N LEU A 68 -9.08 5.90 11.35
CA LEU A 68 -10.13 5.19 10.63
C LEU A 68 -11.36 6.12 10.45
N SER A 69 -11.93 6.19 9.26
CA SER A 69 -13.10 7.04 8.96
C SER A 69 -13.96 6.42 7.85
N VAL A 70 -15.26 6.75 7.82
CA VAL A 70 -16.13 6.40 6.70
C VAL A 70 -15.76 7.28 5.50
N PHE A 71 -15.51 6.64 4.36
CA PHE A 71 -15.28 7.32 3.08
C PHE A 71 -16.57 7.40 2.26
N ASP A 72 -17.34 6.32 2.23
CA ASP A 72 -18.63 6.20 1.55
C ASP A 72 -19.51 5.21 2.33
N ASP A 73 -20.73 5.59 2.68
CA ASP A 73 -21.72 4.76 3.39
C ASP A 73 -22.79 4.16 2.47
N ASN A 74 -22.58 4.26 1.15
CA ASN A 74 -23.41 3.63 0.13
C ASN A 74 -22.56 3.04 -1.00
N SER A 75 -21.74 2.04 -0.67
CA SER A 75 -20.82 1.41 -1.62
C SER A 75 -21.49 0.64 -2.77
N GLY A 76 -22.81 0.43 -2.70
CA GLY A 76 -23.64 -0.10 -3.78
C GLY A 76 -23.90 -1.62 -3.72
N TYR A 77 -23.77 -2.22 -2.53
CA TYR A 77 -24.01 -3.65 -2.28
C TYR A 77 -25.22 -3.89 -1.38
#